data_AF-A0A3G6TBW4-F1
#
_entry.id   AF-A0A3G6TBW4-F1
#
_cell.length_a   1.000
_cell.length_b   1.000
_cell.length_c   1.000
_cell.angle_alpha   90.00
_cell.angle_beta   90.00
_cell.angle_gamma   90.00
#
_symmetry.space_group_name_H-M   'P 1'
#
loop_
_entity.id
_entity.type
_entity.pdbx_description
1 polymer ?
#
loop_
_entity_poly.entity_id
_entity_poly.type
_entity_poly.pdbx_seq_one_letter_code
_entity_poly.pdbx_strand_id
1 'polypeptide(L)'
;MKTQLFSLALLVSSFTFAQSWNLNGNTGTNPSNNFIGTTDNQPLVLKSNNNAGLRLLPAGDVRVGLNDVDTASPAELRVYNSESTLVEVANSLGRFQIAKAGCDGCYSEKAGDTVLRNLGKTHNIILSLPNDNNDGTSYIGINDGARGTWIKFFNNGIARFDGKINAKEVEVKANVWADYVFKKEYQLRSLEDVEKHIIEKGHLPNIPTAQEVLENGINLAEMNSKLLEKIEELTLYSIEQNKKLKSQAEEIKILKKQSKELQELKYQVQQLLSTKK
;
A
#
# COMPACT_ATOMS: atom_id res chain seq x y z
N MET A 1 0.26 93.64 -53.37
CA MET A 1 0.24 92.41 -54.20
C MET A 1 1.05 91.34 -53.48
N LYS A 2 0.41 90.18 -53.22
CA LYS A 2 0.95 88.80 -53.29
C LYS A 2 2.17 88.47 -52.40
N THR A 3 1.94 87.88 -51.22
CA THR A 3 2.02 86.42 -50.92
C THR A 3 3.38 85.78 -51.21
N GLN A 4 4.13 85.41 -50.17
CA GLN A 4 4.85 84.14 -50.15
C GLN A 4 4.77 83.49 -48.76
N LEU A 5 4.43 82.20 -48.80
CA LEU A 5 4.01 81.31 -47.73
C LEU A 5 5.09 81.11 -46.67
N PHE A 6 4.71 81.25 -45.39
CA PHE A 6 5.39 80.55 -44.31
C PHE A 6 4.90 79.09 -44.32
N SER A 7 5.69 78.18 -44.88
CA SER A 7 5.49 76.75 -44.73
C SER A 7 5.92 76.33 -43.32
N LEU A 8 4.99 76.41 -42.38
CA LEU A 8 5.12 75.77 -41.08
C LEU A 8 5.02 74.25 -41.32
N ALA A 9 6.17 73.58 -41.41
CA ALA A 9 6.24 72.13 -41.39
C ALA A 9 5.75 71.66 -40.01
N LEU A 10 4.46 71.37 -39.90
CA LEU A 10 3.88 70.72 -38.74
C LEU A 10 4.45 69.29 -38.73
N LEU A 11 5.51 69.08 -37.96
CA LEU A 11 5.97 67.74 -37.61
C LEU A 11 4.86 67.13 -36.73
N VAL A 12 3.89 66.47 -37.37
CA VAL A 12 2.94 65.62 -36.67
C VAL A 12 3.73 64.40 -36.24
N SER A 13 4.40 64.50 -35.10
CA SER A 13 4.89 63.33 -34.38
C SER A 13 3.65 62.55 -33.96
N SER A 14 3.31 61.53 -34.73
CA SER A 14 2.36 60.51 -34.33
C SER A 14 2.92 59.86 -33.07
N PHE A 15 2.55 60.37 -31.89
CA PHE A 15 2.75 59.66 -30.64
C PHE A 15 1.82 58.47 -30.70
N THR A 16 2.30 57.34 -31.23
CA THR A 16 1.72 56.05 -30.91
C THR A 16 1.97 55.83 -29.43
N PHE A 17 1.01 56.25 -28.60
CA PHE A 17 0.97 55.77 -27.24
C PHE A 17 0.71 54.26 -27.34
N ALA A 18 1.78 53.47 -27.30
CA ALA A 18 1.64 52.09 -26.88
C ALA A 18 0.90 52.15 -25.54
N GLN A 19 -0.26 51.49 -25.46
CA GLN A 19 -1.02 51.42 -24.23
C GLN A 19 -0.13 50.70 -23.21
N SER A 20 0.52 51.48 -22.35
CA SER A 20 1.49 50.97 -21.39
C SER A 20 0.74 50.37 -20.21
N TRP A 21 1.28 49.28 -19.67
CA TRP A 21 0.89 48.85 -18.34
C TRP A 21 1.59 49.73 -17.32
N ASN A 22 0.83 50.53 -16.55
CA ASN A 22 1.41 51.38 -15.52
C ASN A 22 1.93 50.51 -14.35
N LEU A 23 2.99 50.93 -13.68
CA LEU A 23 3.54 50.28 -12.48
C LEU A 23 2.51 50.21 -11.34
N ASN A 24 1.57 51.16 -11.28
CA ASN A 24 0.48 51.16 -10.31
C ASN A 24 -0.80 50.48 -10.84
N GLY A 25 -0.75 49.85 -12.02
CA GLY A 25 -1.89 49.26 -12.69
C GLY A 25 -2.76 50.27 -13.45
N ASN A 26 -3.69 49.74 -14.24
CA ASN A 26 -4.64 50.50 -15.04
C ASN A 26 -6.06 50.36 -14.47
N THR A 27 -6.81 51.46 -14.33
CA THR A 27 -8.23 51.46 -13.90
C THR A 27 -9.18 51.53 -15.10
N GLY A 28 -10.41 51.01 -14.98
CA GLY A 28 -11.45 51.15 -16.03
C GLY A 28 -11.34 50.19 -17.21
N THR A 29 -10.61 49.08 -17.06
CA THR A 29 -10.46 48.06 -18.10
C THR A 29 -11.73 47.23 -18.32
N ASN A 30 -11.99 46.82 -19.56
CA ASN A 30 -13.02 45.84 -19.92
C ASN A 30 -12.35 44.51 -20.38
N PRO A 31 -12.51 43.39 -19.65
CA PRO A 31 -11.86 42.12 -19.99
C PRO A 31 -12.16 41.54 -21.38
N SER A 32 -13.28 41.92 -22.01
CA SER A 32 -13.60 41.49 -23.38
C SER A 32 -12.72 42.16 -24.44
N ASN A 33 -12.23 43.38 -24.16
CA ASN A 33 -11.56 44.23 -25.13
C ASN A 33 -10.14 44.64 -24.68
N ASN A 34 -9.78 44.44 -23.41
CA ASN A 34 -8.50 44.82 -22.84
C ASN A 34 -7.85 43.61 -22.18
N PHE A 35 -6.65 43.26 -22.65
CA PHE A 35 -5.89 42.13 -22.12
C PHE A 35 -4.39 42.42 -22.24
N ILE A 36 -3.60 41.70 -21.45
CA ILE A 36 -2.15 41.62 -21.59
C ILE A 36 -1.86 40.33 -22.35
N GLY A 37 -1.41 40.43 -23.58
CA GLY A 37 -1.24 39.28 -24.46
C GLY A 37 -0.86 39.69 -25.87
N THR A 38 -0.87 38.70 -26.75
CA THR A 38 -0.61 38.84 -28.19
C THR A 38 -1.88 38.50 -28.96
N THR A 39 -2.07 39.11 -30.12
CA THR A 39 -3.16 38.78 -31.06
C THR A 39 -2.68 37.98 -32.27
N ASP A 40 -1.37 37.79 -32.38
CA ASP A 40 -0.72 36.99 -33.40
C ASP A 40 -0.32 35.63 -32.83
N ASN A 41 0.21 34.75 -33.70
CA ASN A 41 0.67 33.43 -33.31
C ASN A 41 2.05 33.46 -32.62
N GLN A 42 2.30 34.47 -31.78
CA GLN A 42 3.53 34.63 -31.00
C GLN A 42 3.24 34.53 -29.51
N PRO A 43 4.16 33.96 -28.70
CA PRO A 43 3.98 33.87 -27.26
C PRO A 43 4.12 35.23 -26.58
N LEU A 44 3.30 35.49 -25.56
CA LEU A 44 3.60 36.54 -24.59
C LEU A 44 4.71 36.04 -23.66
N VAL A 45 5.80 36.78 -23.53
CA VAL A 45 6.97 36.37 -22.74
C VAL A 45 7.29 37.40 -21.66
N LEU A 46 7.24 36.99 -20.40
CA LEU A 46 7.73 37.79 -19.27
C LEU A 46 9.17 37.41 -18.98
N LYS A 47 10.04 38.42 -19.03
CA LYS A 47 11.48 38.27 -18.84
C LYS A 47 11.96 39.07 -17.64
N SER A 48 12.98 38.56 -16.96
CA SER A 48 13.80 39.33 -16.01
C SER A 48 15.25 39.24 -16.46
N ASN A 49 15.94 40.39 -16.55
CA ASN A 49 17.31 40.46 -17.07
C ASN A 49 17.49 39.72 -18.42
N ASN A 50 16.54 39.93 -19.35
CA ASN A 50 16.44 39.26 -20.65
C ASN A 50 16.27 37.72 -20.63
N ASN A 51 16.16 37.10 -19.45
CA ASN A 51 15.84 35.68 -19.30
C ASN A 51 14.33 35.49 -19.20
N ALA A 52 13.77 34.70 -20.11
CA ALA A 52 12.34 34.42 -20.15
C ALA A 52 11.94 33.40 -19.10
N GLY A 53 11.21 33.85 -18.07
CA GLY A 53 10.79 33.04 -16.93
C GLY A 53 9.33 32.59 -16.98
N LEU A 54 8.45 33.32 -17.69
CA LEU A 54 7.07 32.93 -17.92
C LEU A 54 6.71 33.17 -19.38
N ARG A 55 6.03 32.20 -20.00
CA ARG A 55 5.51 32.32 -21.37
C ARG A 55 4.06 31.87 -21.40
N LEU A 56 3.20 32.63 -22.07
CA LEU A 56 1.89 32.19 -22.51
C LEU A 56 2.00 31.92 -24.01
N LEU A 57 1.86 30.66 -24.42
CA LEU A 57 1.94 30.27 -25.82
C LEU A 57 0.67 30.69 -26.58
N PRO A 58 0.73 30.80 -27.91
CA PRO A 58 -0.46 31.10 -28.73
C PRO A 58 -1.63 30.12 -28.53
N ALA A 59 -1.34 28.87 -28.17
CA ALA A 59 -2.35 27.84 -27.89
C ALA A 59 -3.03 27.98 -26.51
N GLY A 60 -2.54 28.89 -25.65
CA GLY A 60 -3.04 29.09 -24.28
C GLY A 60 -2.19 28.41 -23.20
N ASP A 61 -1.23 27.57 -23.58
CA ASP A 61 -0.36 26.87 -22.61
C ASP A 61 0.54 27.84 -21.84
N VAL A 62 0.67 27.63 -20.54
CA VAL A 62 1.55 28.39 -19.66
C VAL A 62 2.83 27.60 -19.38
N ARG A 63 3.95 28.26 -19.63
CA ARG A 63 5.29 27.73 -19.36
C ARG A 63 5.97 28.58 -18.30
N VAL A 64 6.46 27.95 -17.24
CA VAL A 64 7.19 28.60 -16.15
C VAL A 64 8.58 27.99 -16.03
N GLY A 65 9.63 28.79 -16.24
CA GLY A 65 11.01 28.38 -16.08
C GLY A 65 11.95 28.67 -17.25
N LEU A 66 13.18 28.18 -17.14
CA LEU A 66 14.32 28.45 -18.06
C LEU A 66 14.74 27.19 -18.82
N ASN A 67 15.06 27.34 -20.12
CA ASN A 67 15.61 26.28 -20.99
C ASN A 67 14.67 25.08 -21.31
N ASP A 68 13.40 25.30 -21.64
CA ASP A 68 12.53 24.26 -22.18
C ASP A 68 12.86 24.01 -23.63
N VAL A 69 13.34 22.81 -23.91
CA VAL A 69 13.75 22.35 -25.22
C VAL A 69 12.63 21.64 -25.97
N ASP A 70 11.53 21.30 -25.30
CA ASP A 70 10.43 20.54 -25.89
C ASP A 70 9.26 21.47 -26.20
N THR A 71 9.18 21.87 -27.47
CA THR A 71 8.15 22.76 -27.97
C THR A 71 6.84 22.06 -28.30
N ALA A 72 6.77 20.73 -28.28
CA ALA A 72 5.64 19.93 -28.74
C ALA A 72 4.79 19.31 -27.62
N SER A 73 5.11 19.58 -26.35
CA SER A 73 4.36 19.05 -25.21
C SER A 73 2.89 19.50 -25.23
N PRO A 74 1.93 18.57 -25.02
CA PRO A 74 0.50 18.90 -24.94
C PRO A 74 0.05 19.39 -23.55
N ALA A 75 0.97 19.73 -22.65
CA ALA A 75 0.64 20.12 -21.28
C ALA A 75 0.22 21.59 -21.17
N GLU A 76 -0.94 21.84 -20.56
CA GLU A 76 -1.48 23.20 -20.35
C GLU A 76 -0.63 24.06 -19.39
N LEU A 77 -0.03 23.45 -18.36
CA LEU A 77 0.95 24.09 -17.47
C LEU A 77 2.21 23.23 -17.38
N ARG A 78 3.36 23.83 -17.73
CA ARG A 78 4.66 23.16 -17.64
C ARG A 78 5.65 24.00 -16.84
N VAL A 79 6.23 23.38 -15.81
CA VAL A 79 7.35 23.95 -15.03
C VAL A 79 8.64 23.23 -15.41
N TYR A 80 9.71 23.97 -15.72
CA TYR A 80 10.98 23.36 -16.17
C TYR A 80 12.22 24.17 -15.78
N ASN A 81 13.33 23.48 -15.59
CA ASN A 81 14.67 24.04 -15.50
C ASN A 81 15.65 22.97 -16.03
N SER A 82 16.85 23.37 -16.46
CA SER A 82 17.94 22.43 -16.79
C SER A 82 18.46 21.65 -15.57
N GLU A 83 18.05 22.03 -14.37
CA GLU A 83 18.37 21.37 -13.11
C GLU A 83 17.13 20.66 -12.51
N SER A 84 16.90 20.79 -11.20
CA SER A 84 15.73 20.20 -10.54
C SER A 84 14.48 21.06 -10.77
N THR A 85 13.43 20.45 -11.31
CA THR A 85 12.11 21.07 -11.43
C THR A 85 11.37 20.90 -10.11
N LEU A 86 10.84 21.98 -9.55
CA LEU A 86 10.16 21.99 -8.26
C LEU A 86 8.87 22.82 -8.33
N VAL A 87 7.77 22.22 -7.88
CA VAL A 87 6.57 22.94 -7.45
C VAL A 87 6.49 22.84 -5.94
N GLU A 88 6.35 23.98 -5.27
CA GLU A 88 6.39 24.06 -3.82
C GLU A 88 5.22 24.88 -3.27
N VAL A 89 4.60 24.35 -2.22
CA VAL A 89 3.68 25.10 -1.34
C VAL A 89 4.32 25.13 0.03
N ALA A 90 4.63 26.33 0.53
CA ALA A 90 5.37 26.52 1.78
C ALA A 90 4.73 27.56 2.69
N ASN A 91 4.95 27.40 4.00
CA ASN A 91 4.68 28.40 5.02
C ASN A 91 5.75 28.34 6.13
N SER A 92 5.54 29.06 7.24
CA SER A 92 6.49 29.09 8.36
C SER A 92 6.65 27.75 9.11
N LEU A 93 5.78 26.76 8.87
CA LEU A 93 5.75 25.46 9.55
C LEU A 93 6.34 24.32 8.70
N GLY A 94 6.43 24.50 7.38
CA GLY A 94 7.00 23.51 6.48
C GLY A 94 6.67 23.77 5.02
N ARG A 95 7.04 22.80 4.18
CA ARG A 95 6.79 22.85 2.74
C ARG A 95 6.47 21.48 2.17
N PHE A 96 5.50 21.45 1.27
CA PHE A 96 5.19 20.33 0.40
C PHE A 96 5.79 20.60 -0.98
N GLN A 97 6.54 19.63 -1.48
CA GLN A 97 7.29 19.72 -2.72
C GLN A 97 6.89 18.57 -3.66
N ILE A 98 6.64 18.91 -4.92
CA ILE A 98 6.63 17.97 -6.05
C ILE A 98 7.88 18.28 -6.86
N ALA A 99 8.83 17.35 -6.92
CA ALA A 99 10.11 17.59 -7.57
C ALA A 99 10.49 16.47 -8.54
N LYS A 100 11.24 16.86 -9.58
CA LYS A 100 11.96 15.93 -10.46
C LYS A 100 13.44 16.00 -10.07
N ALA A 101 14.01 14.88 -9.64
CA ALA A 101 15.41 14.81 -9.22
C ALA A 101 16.35 15.13 -10.40
N GLY A 102 17.18 16.18 -10.25
CA GLY A 102 18.19 16.54 -11.25
C GLY A 102 19.55 15.84 -11.06
N CYS A 103 19.77 15.17 -9.92
CA CYS A 103 21.01 14.47 -9.57
C CYS A 103 20.72 13.25 -8.67
N ASP A 104 21.62 12.27 -8.62
CA ASP A 104 21.55 11.17 -7.64
C ASP A 104 21.67 11.74 -6.21
N GLY A 105 20.72 11.40 -5.33
CA GLY A 105 20.63 11.97 -3.98
C GLY A 105 19.88 13.32 -3.89
N CYS A 106 19.61 13.99 -5.02
CA CYS A 106 18.80 15.21 -5.04
C CYS A 106 17.31 14.83 -4.96
N TYR A 107 16.68 15.04 -3.80
CA TYR A 107 15.27 14.74 -3.50
C TYR A 107 14.87 13.25 -3.52
N SER A 108 15.56 12.40 -4.30
CA SER A 108 15.44 10.93 -4.36
C SER A 108 16.81 10.26 -4.43
N GLU A 109 16.85 8.92 -4.48
CA GLU A 109 18.10 8.17 -4.69
C GLU A 109 18.68 8.37 -6.10
N LYS A 110 17.84 8.47 -7.14
CA LYS A 110 18.27 8.53 -8.54
C LYS A 110 17.81 9.76 -9.30
N ALA A 111 18.72 10.30 -10.11
CA ALA A 111 18.39 11.35 -11.07
C ALA A 111 17.23 10.88 -11.96
N GLY A 112 16.24 11.76 -12.13
CA GLY A 112 15.05 11.49 -12.92
C GLY A 112 13.85 10.96 -12.13
N ASP A 113 13.94 10.67 -10.84
CA ASP A 113 12.75 10.29 -10.09
C ASP A 113 11.81 11.49 -9.89
N THR A 114 10.51 11.23 -9.95
CA THR A 114 9.50 12.18 -9.48
C THR A 114 9.21 11.87 -8.02
N VAL A 115 9.32 12.87 -7.16
CA VAL A 115 9.08 12.72 -5.72
C VAL A 115 7.97 13.65 -5.23
N LEU A 116 7.16 13.13 -4.33
CA LEU A 116 6.30 13.90 -3.44
C LEU A 116 6.97 13.91 -2.08
N ARG A 117 7.33 15.10 -1.57
CA ARG A 117 8.08 15.23 -0.33
C ARG A 117 7.46 16.27 0.59
N ASN A 118 7.37 15.93 1.87
CA ASN A 118 7.04 16.88 2.93
C ASN A 118 8.29 17.14 3.78
N LEU A 119 8.65 18.41 3.97
CA LEU A 119 9.82 18.85 4.73
C LEU A 119 9.39 19.87 5.80
N GLY A 120 9.65 19.59 7.08
CA GLY A 120 9.26 20.50 8.16
C GLY A 120 9.27 19.85 9.54
N LYS A 121 8.70 20.56 10.53
CA LYS A 121 8.72 20.10 11.93
C LYS A 121 7.71 18.96 12.21
N THR A 122 6.65 18.86 11.42
CA THR A 122 5.59 17.84 11.56
C THR A 122 5.44 17.10 10.24
N HIS A 123 6.01 15.90 10.14
CA HIS A 123 6.05 15.12 8.89
C HIS A 123 4.76 14.32 8.66
N ASN A 124 3.64 14.99 8.35
CA ASN A 124 2.38 14.32 7.98
C ASN A 124 1.87 14.76 6.60
N ILE A 125 1.31 13.83 5.83
CA ILE A 125 0.49 14.09 4.64
C ILE A 125 -0.88 13.48 4.93
N ILE A 126 -1.93 14.28 4.83
CA ILE A 126 -3.31 13.80 5.00
C ILE A 126 -3.95 13.79 3.62
N LEU A 127 -4.39 12.61 3.19
CA LEU A 127 -5.14 12.42 1.95
C LEU A 127 -6.59 12.18 2.32
N SER A 128 -7.42 13.22 2.20
CA SER A 128 -8.84 13.18 2.54
C SER A 128 -9.65 12.59 1.38
N LEU A 129 -10.39 11.51 1.66
CA LEU A 129 -11.37 10.94 0.76
C LEU A 129 -12.75 11.50 1.16
N PRO A 130 -13.38 12.37 0.36
CA PRO A 130 -14.54 13.18 0.78
C PRO A 130 -15.86 12.40 0.95
N ASN A 131 -15.83 11.06 0.96
CA ASN A 131 -16.99 10.23 1.19
C ASN A 131 -16.99 9.67 2.61
N ASP A 132 -17.78 10.31 3.48
CA ASP A 132 -17.88 10.03 4.91
C ASP A 132 -18.71 8.76 5.25
N ASN A 133 -19.25 8.06 4.24
CA ASN A 133 -20.06 6.87 4.46
C ASN A 133 -19.25 5.61 4.82
N ASN A 134 -17.92 5.65 4.70
CA ASN A 134 -17.02 4.51 4.95
C ASN A 134 -17.48 3.21 4.23
N ASP A 135 -17.97 3.37 3.01
CA ASP A 135 -18.62 2.31 2.22
C ASP A 135 -17.66 1.52 1.32
N GLY A 136 -16.39 1.93 1.22
CA GLY A 136 -15.39 1.31 0.35
C GLY A 136 -15.49 1.73 -1.12
N THR A 137 -16.27 2.77 -1.45
CA THR A 137 -16.45 3.21 -2.84
C THR A 137 -15.34 4.15 -3.33
N SER A 138 -14.69 4.85 -2.40
CA SER A 138 -13.60 5.79 -2.69
C SER A 138 -12.26 5.23 -2.24
N TYR A 139 -11.20 5.45 -3.03
CA TYR A 139 -9.87 4.96 -2.71
C TYR A 139 -8.74 5.83 -3.28
N ILE A 140 -7.57 5.68 -2.67
CA ILE A 140 -6.27 6.11 -3.22
C ILE A 140 -5.61 4.88 -3.81
N GLY A 141 -5.12 4.96 -5.06
CA GLY A 141 -4.64 3.78 -5.77
C GLY A 141 -3.32 3.94 -6.48
N ILE A 142 -2.59 2.82 -6.61
CA ILE A 142 -1.42 2.68 -7.48
C ILE A 142 -1.84 1.83 -8.67
N ASN A 143 -1.60 2.35 -9.88
CA ASN A 143 -2.06 1.79 -11.13
C ASN A 143 -0.89 1.47 -12.06
N ASP A 144 -1.05 0.42 -12.85
CA ASP A 144 -0.23 0.10 -14.01
C ASP A 144 -1.17 -0.11 -15.20
N GLY A 145 -0.85 0.45 -16.37
CA GLY A 145 -1.70 0.37 -17.55
C GLY A 145 -2.05 -1.06 -17.97
N ALA A 146 -1.21 -2.04 -17.64
CA ALA A 146 -1.46 -3.45 -17.93
C ALA A 146 -2.31 -4.18 -16.86
N ARG A 147 -2.19 -3.76 -15.59
CA ARG A 147 -2.82 -4.46 -14.43
C ARG A 147 -3.95 -3.69 -13.78
N GLY A 148 -4.24 -2.49 -14.26
CA GLY A 148 -5.14 -1.56 -13.59
C GLY A 148 -4.59 -1.16 -12.22
N THR A 149 -5.50 -0.80 -11.31
CA THR A 149 -5.15 -0.34 -9.96
C THR A 149 -4.95 -1.52 -9.03
N TRP A 150 -3.69 -1.87 -8.76
CA TRP A 150 -3.28 -3.07 -8.05
C TRP A 150 -3.00 -2.85 -6.56
N ILE A 151 -2.88 -1.59 -6.11
CA ILE A 151 -2.96 -1.24 -4.67
C ILE A 151 -4.08 -0.23 -4.48
N LYS A 152 -4.93 -0.44 -3.49
CA LYS A 152 -6.02 0.49 -3.12
C LYS A 152 -6.10 0.67 -1.61
N PHE A 153 -6.17 1.91 -1.16
CA PHE A 153 -6.50 2.30 0.21
C PHE A 153 -7.89 2.90 0.21
N PHE A 154 -8.87 2.17 0.73
CA PHE A 154 -10.28 2.53 0.70
C PHE A 154 -10.68 3.42 1.88
N ASN A 155 -11.76 4.19 1.73
CA ASN A 155 -12.34 5.02 2.80
C ASN A 155 -12.97 4.22 3.96
N ASN A 156 -12.96 2.89 3.93
CA ASN A 156 -13.48 2.03 4.99
C ASN A 156 -12.38 1.34 5.82
N GLY A 157 -11.13 1.81 5.71
CA GLY A 157 -9.99 1.27 6.44
C GLY A 157 -9.39 -0.01 5.84
N ILE A 158 -9.87 -0.47 4.68
CA ILE A 158 -9.31 -1.63 3.98
C ILE A 158 -8.21 -1.18 3.03
N ALA A 159 -7.09 -1.91 3.05
CA ALA A 159 -6.09 -1.87 2.01
C ALA A 159 -6.14 -3.17 1.19
N ARG A 160 -6.24 -3.06 -0.13
CA ARG A 160 -6.18 -4.21 -1.05
C ARG A 160 -4.88 -4.20 -1.83
N PHE A 161 -4.25 -5.37 -1.90
CA PHE A 161 -3.08 -5.63 -2.73
C PHE A 161 -3.41 -6.76 -3.71
N ASP A 162 -3.38 -6.48 -5.00
CA ASP A 162 -3.55 -7.45 -6.07
C ASP A 162 -2.18 -8.00 -6.50
N GLY A 163 -1.66 -8.92 -5.68
CA GLY A 163 -0.31 -9.45 -5.85
C GLY A 163 0.28 -9.98 -4.55
N LYS A 164 1.62 -10.08 -4.50
CA LYS A 164 2.35 -10.56 -3.33
C LYS A 164 2.99 -9.39 -2.60
N ILE A 165 2.92 -9.42 -1.26
CA ILE A 165 3.67 -8.53 -0.39
C ILE A 165 4.91 -9.29 0.09
N ASN A 166 6.10 -8.76 -0.19
CA ASN A 166 7.34 -9.27 0.38
C ASN A 166 7.70 -8.42 1.60
N ALA A 167 7.80 -9.04 2.77
CA ALA A 167 8.13 -8.38 4.02
C ALA A 167 9.12 -9.24 4.81
N LYS A 168 10.00 -8.59 5.57
CA LYS A 168 10.87 -9.28 6.54
C LYS A 168 10.09 -9.76 7.75
N GLU A 169 9.05 -9.03 8.13
CA GLU A 169 8.22 -9.30 9.30
C GLU A 169 6.81 -8.75 9.10
N VAL A 170 5.81 -9.43 9.66
CA VAL A 170 4.40 -9.01 9.68
C VAL A 170 3.86 -9.23 11.09
N GLU A 171 3.55 -8.14 11.80
CA GLU A 171 2.87 -8.18 13.10
C GLU A 171 1.34 -8.07 12.89
N VAL A 172 0.58 -9.04 13.39
CA VAL A 172 -0.88 -9.03 13.32
C VAL A 172 -1.46 -8.91 14.73
N LYS A 173 -2.13 -7.78 15.01
CA LYS A 173 -2.84 -7.56 16.28
C LYS A 173 -4.25 -8.11 16.18
N ALA A 174 -4.44 -9.32 16.69
CA ALA A 174 -5.71 -10.02 16.66
C ALA A 174 -6.49 -9.87 17.98
N ASN A 175 -7.82 -9.88 17.87
CA ASN A 175 -8.71 -9.92 19.04
C ASN A 175 -9.06 -11.36 19.48
N VAL A 176 -8.55 -12.39 18.77
CA VAL A 176 -8.89 -13.80 18.98
C VAL A 176 -7.61 -14.60 19.17
N TRP A 177 -7.55 -15.41 20.23
CA TRP A 177 -6.45 -16.33 20.52
C TRP A 177 -6.96 -17.60 21.21
N ALA A 178 -6.51 -18.76 20.74
CA ALA A 178 -6.86 -20.05 21.32
C ALA A 178 -5.97 -20.30 22.56
N ASP A 179 -6.56 -20.21 23.75
CA ASP A 179 -5.96 -20.63 25.03
C ASP A 179 -7.03 -21.25 25.94
N TYR A 180 -7.97 -21.97 25.31
CA TYR A 180 -9.11 -22.57 26.02
C TYR A 180 -9.08 -24.10 26.00
N VAL A 181 -8.26 -24.73 25.15
CA VAL A 181 -8.24 -26.20 25.03
C VAL A 181 -7.75 -26.86 26.31
N PHE A 182 -6.90 -26.19 27.07
CA PHE A 182 -6.40 -26.68 28.37
C PHE A 182 -7.32 -26.39 29.56
N LYS A 183 -8.46 -25.73 29.36
CA LYS A 183 -9.43 -25.46 30.44
C LYS A 183 -10.20 -26.72 30.79
N LYS A 184 -10.60 -26.87 32.05
CA LYS A 184 -11.28 -28.08 32.55
C LYS A 184 -12.63 -28.33 31.88
N GLU A 185 -13.28 -27.26 31.44
CA GLU A 185 -14.60 -27.28 30.82
C GLU A 185 -14.53 -27.67 29.33
N TYR A 186 -13.33 -27.63 28.73
CA TYR A 186 -13.15 -27.95 27.32
C TYR A 186 -13.42 -29.44 27.07
N GLN A 187 -14.39 -29.70 26.20
CA GLN A 187 -14.79 -31.05 25.83
C GLN A 187 -13.95 -31.53 24.65
N LEU A 188 -12.84 -32.19 24.95
CA LEU A 188 -12.01 -32.83 23.93
C LEU A 188 -12.82 -33.93 23.24
N ARG A 189 -12.96 -33.82 21.90
CA ARG A 189 -13.65 -34.83 21.10
C ARG A 189 -12.91 -36.17 21.19
N SER A 190 -13.62 -37.29 21.03
CA SER A 190 -12.93 -38.57 20.88
C SER A 190 -12.24 -38.66 19.50
N LEU A 191 -11.18 -39.47 19.38
CA LEU A 191 -10.51 -39.67 18.09
C LEU A 191 -11.45 -40.37 17.09
N GLU A 192 -12.36 -41.21 17.58
CA GLU A 192 -13.40 -41.87 16.79
C GLU A 192 -14.39 -40.85 16.20
N ASP A 193 -14.81 -39.85 17.00
CA ASP A 193 -15.68 -38.77 16.52
C ASP A 193 -14.97 -37.83 15.55
N VAL A 194 -13.66 -37.63 15.72
CA VAL A 194 -12.84 -36.85 14.79
C VAL A 194 -12.67 -37.60 13.48
N GLU A 195 -12.35 -38.90 13.51
CA GLU A 195 -12.25 -39.76 12.33
C GLU A 195 -13.56 -39.77 11.54
N LYS A 196 -14.70 -40.00 12.22
CA LYS A 196 -16.01 -39.95 11.59
C LYS A 196 -16.27 -38.62 10.89
N HIS A 197 -15.93 -37.50 11.52
CA HIS A 197 -16.08 -36.18 10.92
C HIS A 197 -15.19 -35.99 9.69
N ILE A 198 -13.94 -36.46 9.73
CA ILE A 198 -13.04 -36.38 8.58
C ILE A 198 -13.58 -37.23 7.42
N ILE A 199 -14.11 -38.42 7.69
CA ILE A 199 -14.72 -39.28 6.66
C ILE A 199 -15.95 -38.60 6.04
N GLU A 200 -16.79 -37.98 6.87
CA GLU A 200 -18.04 -37.35 6.43
C GLU A 200 -17.84 -35.98 5.74
N LYS A 201 -16.84 -35.20 6.16
CA LYS A 201 -16.66 -33.79 5.75
C LYS A 201 -15.39 -33.54 4.95
N GLY A 202 -14.38 -34.41 5.04
CA GLY A 202 -13.13 -34.28 4.30
C GLY A 202 -12.14 -33.26 4.87
N HIS A 203 -12.38 -32.71 6.06
CA HIS A 203 -11.49 -31.78 6.74
C HIS A 203 -11.59 -31.89 8.26
N LEU A 204 -10.69 -31.22 8.98
CA LEU A 204 -10.70 -31.19 10.44
C LEU A 204 -11.85 -30.34 10.98
N PRO A 205 -12.39 -30.68 12.17
CA PRO A 205 -13.36 -29.84 12.87
C PRO A 205 -12.85 -28.40 13.07
N ASN A 206 -13.74 -27.42 12.91
CA ASN A 206 -13.48 -25.98 13.07
C ASN A 206 -12.49 -25.36 12.07
N ILE A 207 -11.93 -26.15 11.15
CA ILE A 207 -11.06 -25.66 10.06
C ILE A 207 -11.94 -25.48 8.81
N PRO A 208 -11.88 -24.30 8.14
CA PRO A 208 -12.66 -24.06 6.93
C PRO A 208 -12.20 -24.98 5.79
N THR A 209 -13.11 -25.23 4.86
CA THR A 209 -12.81 -26.02 3.66
C THR A 209 -11.89 -25.26 2.70
N ALA A 210 -11.19 -26.00 1.83
CA ALA A 210 -10.39 -25.38 0.77
C ALA A 210 -11.23 -24.47 -0.15
N GLN A 211 -12.48 -24.87 -0.42
CA GLN A 211 -13.40 -24.07 -1.25
C GLN A 211 -13.75 -22.74 -0.57
N GLU A 212 -14.12 -22.75 0.71
CA GLU A 212 -14.44 -21.53 1.46
C GLU A 212 -13.26 -20.56 1.51
N VAL A 213 -12.03 -21.08 1.66
CA VAL A 213 -10.81 -20.27 1.68
C VAL A 213 -10.50 -19.68 0.30
N LEU A 214 -10.75 -20.42 -0.78
CA LEU A 214 -10.54 -19.92 -2.14
C LEU A 214 -11.57 -18.86 -2.54
N GLU A 215 -12.82 -19.00 -2.08
CA GLU A 215 -13.91 -18.07 -2.41
C GLU A 215 -13.85 -16.79 -1.57
N ASN A 216 -13.63 -16.92 -0.25
CA ASN A 216 -13.78 -15.79 0.69
C ASN A 216 -12.44 -15.29 1.27
N GLY A 217 -11.34 -16.00 1.01
CA GLY A 217 -10.09 -15.77 1.72
C GLY A 217 -10.14 -16.26 3.17
N ILE A 218 -9.09 -15.97 3.93
CA ILE A 218 -9.04 -16.30 5.36
C ILE A 218 -8.28 -15.22 6.13
N ASN A 219 -8.76 -14.90 7.33
CA ASN A 219 -8.02 -14.02 8.24
C ASN A 219 -6.80 -14.78 8.80
N LEU A 220 -5.60 -14.23 8.60
CA LEU A 220 -4.34 -14.88 9.00
C LEU A 220 -4.28 -15.15 10.50
N ALA A 221 -4.76 -14.23 11.34
CA ALA A 221 -4.75 -14.43 12.78
C ALA A 221 -5.76 -15.49 13.22
N GLU A 222 -6.95 -15.50 12.62
CA GLU A 222 -7.95 -16.53 12.89
C GLU A 222 -7.42 -17.93 12.52
N MET A 223 -6.77 -18.06 11.36
CA MET A 223 -6.18 -19.32 10.94
C MET A 223 -5.07 -19.77 11.89
N ASN A 224 -4.17 -18.87 12.29
CA ASN A 224 -3.13 -19.19 13.27
C ASN A 224 -3.71 -19.62 14.62
N SER A 225 -4.78 -18.96 15.07
CA SER A 225 -5.49 -19.34 16.29
C SER A 225 -6.14 -20.73 16.19
N LYS A 226 -6.79 -21.03 15.06
CA LYS A 226 -7.39 -22.36 14.79
C LYS A 226 -6.32 -23.46 14.71
N LEU A 227 -5.18 -23.18 14.09
CA LEU A 227 -4.06 -24.11 14.05
C LEU A 227 -3.50 -24.37 15.44
N LEU A 228 -3.39 -23.33 16.28
CA LEU A 228 -2.97 -23.48 17.68
C LEU A 228 -3.94 -24.38 18.45
N GLU A 229 -5.26 -24.17 18.33
CA GLU A 229 -6.28 -25.06 18.93
C GLU A 229 -6.03 -26.53 18.55
N LYS A 230 -5.77 -26.82 17.26
CA LYS A 230 -5.51 -28.21 16.82
C LYS A 230 -4.19 -28.76 17.37
N ILE A 231 -3.15 -27.93 17.52
CA ILE A 231 -1.89 -28.34 18.14
C ILE A 231 -2.11 -28.68 19.62
N GLU A 232 -2.92 -27.91 20.34
CA GLU A 232 -3.26 -28.16 21.73
C GLU A 232 -4.08 -29.46 21.90
N GLU A 233 -5.09 -29.68 21.04
CA GLU A 233 -5.87 -30.94 21.02
C GLU A 233 -4.96 -32.16 20.75
N LEU A 234 -4.09 -32.07 19.74
CA LEU A 234 -3.10 -33.11 19.42
C LEU A 234 -2.16 -33.39 20.60
N THR A 235 -1.79 -32.35 21.34
CA THR A 235 -0.97 -32.48 22.55
C THR A 235 -1.71 -33.26 23.64
N LEU A 236 -3.00 -33.00 23.85
CA LEU A 236 -3.82 -33.76 24.81
C LEU A 236 -3.95 -35.23 24.42
N TYR A 237 -4.25 -35.53 23.15
CA TYR A 237 -4.29 -36.92 22.65
C TYR A 237 -2.94 -37.63 22.82
N SER A 238 -1.82 -36.94 22.57
CA SER A 238 -0.48 -37.50 22.75
C SER A 238 -0.18 -37.82 24.22
N ILE A 239 -0.59 -36.95 25.15
CA ILE A 239 -0.46 -37.21 26.59
C ILE A 239 -1.28 -38.43 27.00
N GLU A 240 -2.52 -38.54 26.54
CA GLU A 240 -3.37 -39.71 26.80
C GLU A 240 -2.76 -41.00 26.24
N GLN A 241 -2.30 -40.96 24.99
CA GLN A 241 -1.65 -42.10 24.34
C GLN A 241 -0.39 -42.55 25.10
N ASN A 242 0.45 -41.61 25.55
CA ASN A 242 1.64 -41.93 26.35
C ASN A 242 1.28 -42.59 27.69
N LYS A 243 0.20 -42.13 28.35
CA LYS A 243 -0.30 -42.78 29.58
C LYS A 243 -0.74 -44.22 29.31
N LYS A 244 -1.49 -44.45 28.22
CA LYS A 244 -1.92 -45.79 27.82
C LYS A 244 -0.73 -46.70 27.51
N LEU A 245 0.26 -46.21 26.77
CA LEU A 245 1.49 -46.96 26.47
C LEU A 245 2.25 -47.37 27.73
N LYS A 246 2.38 -46.47 28.72
CA LYS A 246 3.01 -46.80 30.01
C LYS A 246 2.23 -47.88 30.77
N SER A 247 0.90 -47.77 30.80
CA SER A 247 0.05 -48.77 31.44
C SER A 247 0.19 -50.14 30.77
N GLN A 248 0.15 -50.17 29.43
CA GLN A 248 0.32 -51.39 28.65
C GLN A 248 1.72 -52.00 28.84
N ALA A 249 2.77 -51.18 28.96
CA ALA A 249 4.12 -51.65 29.21
C ALA A 249 4.25 -52.37 30.57
N GLU A 250 3.63 -51.83 31.62
CA GLU A 250 3.59 -52.48 32.94
C GLU A 250 2.76 -53.77 32.91
N GLU A 251 1.61 -53.79 32.22
CA GLU A 251 0.81 -55.00 32.06
C GLU A 251 1.59 -56.09 31.30
N ILE A 252 2.27 -55.74 30.21
CA ILE A 252 3.15 -56.65 29.46
C ILE A 252 4.26 -57.19 30.35
N LYS A 253 4.83 -56.38 31.24
CA LYS A 253 5.87 -56.80 32.19
C LYS A 253 5.33 -57.83 33.20
N ILE A 254 4.12 -57.62 33.71
CA ILE A 254 3.44 -58.56 34.61
C ILE A 254 3.13 -59.88 33.88
N LEU A 255 2.53 -59.81 32.69
CA LEU A 255 2.20 -60.98 31.88
C LEU A 255 3.43 -61.81 31.52
N LYS A 256 4.56 -61.15 31.17
CA LYS A 256 5.83 -61.83 30.93
C LYS A 256 6.35 -62.57 32.16
N LYS A 257 6.20 -61.99 33.36
CA LYS A 257 6.59 -62.65 34.61
C LYS A 257 5.74 -63.89 34.88
N GLN A 258 4.41 -63.75 34.78
CA GLN A 258 3.47 -64.87 34.95
C GLN A 258 3.72 -65.99 33.92
N SER A 259 4.01 -65.63 32.67
CA SER A 259 4.35 -66.60 31.62
C SER A 259 5.59 -67.41 31.96
N LYS A 260 6.63 -66.77 32.51
CA LYS A 260 7.86 -67.44 32.96
C LYS A 260 7.60 -68.40 34.13
N GLU A 261 6.88 -67.94 35.15
CA GLU A 261 6.51 -68.78 36.31
C GLU A 261 5.69 -70.00 35.88
N LEU A 262 4.76 -69.83 34.93
CA LEU A 262 3.98 -70.94 34.38
C LEU A 262 4.84 -71.96 33.61
N GLN A 263 5.85 -71.49 32.87
CA GLN A 263 6.80 -72.37 32.18
C GLN A 263 7.64 -73.19 33.18
N GLU A 264 8.12 -72.55 34.26
CA GLU A 264 8.85 -73.23 35.33
C GLU A 264 7.97 -74.28 36.03
N LEU A 265 6.72 -73.93 36.35
CA LEU A 265 5.77 -74.87 36.94
C LEU A 265 5.48 -76.07 36.03
N LYS A 266 5.28 -75.82 34.72
CA LYS A 266 5.10 -76.89 33.72
C LYS A 266 6.30 -77.83 33.68
N TYR A 267 7.51 -77.29 33.73
CA TYR A 267 8.73 -78.09 33.75
C TYR A 267 8.78 -78.98 35.01
N GLN A 268 8.51 -78.42 36.18
CA GLN A 268 8.48 -79.19 37.44
C GLN A 268 7.44 -80.31 37.41
N VAL A 269 6.23 -80.05 36.89
CA VAL A 269 5.18 -81.07 36.75
C VAL A 269 5.60 -82.19 35.79
N GLN A 270 6.24 -81.86 34.66
CA GLN A 270 6.76 -82.86 33.72
C GLN A 270 7.83 -83.75 34.38
N GLN A 271 8.75 -83.17 35.15
CA GLN A 271 9.75 -83.93 35.90
C GLN A 271 9.08 -84.91 36.87
N LEU A 272 8.11 -84.44 37.67
CA LEU A 272 7.37 -85.28 38.62
C LEU A 272 6.61 -86.44 37.96
N LEU A 273 6.00 -86.19 36.79
CA LEU A 273 5.30 -87.23 36.01
C LEU A 273 6.26 -88.27 35.42
N SER A 274 7.49 -87.87 35.08
CA SER A 274 8.51 -88.79 34.54
C SER A 274 9.10 -89.73 35.59
N THR A 275 9.20 -89.29 36.85
CA THR A 275 9.69 -90.08 38.00
C THR A 275 8.67 -91.07 38.58
N LYS A 276 7.41 -91.05 38.13
CA LYS A 276 6.33 -91.94 38.59
C LYS A 276 6.06 -93.13 37.66
N LYS A 277 6.88 -93.34 36.63
CA LYS A 277 6.91 -94.56 35.80
C LYS A 277 8.07 -95.46 36.23
#